data_AF-A3XGT3-F1
#
_entry.id   AF-A3XGT3-F1
#
_cell.length_a   1.000
_cell.length_b   1.000
_cell.length_c   1.000
_cell.angle_alpha   90.00
_cell.angle_beta   90.00
_cell.angle_gamma   90.00
#
_symmetry.space_group_name_H-M   'P 1'
#
loop_
_entity.id
_entity.type
_entity.pdbx_description
1 polymer ?
#
loop_
_entity_poly.entity_id
_entity_poly.type
_entity_poly.pdbx_seq_one_letter_code
_entity_poly.pdbx_strand_id
1 'polypeptide(L)'
;MFLFLNLLALGVNDTLYAQCDGYDEVSVTSGNYTFQSGERYAFKSATPTTIILGDVNFQNGTAVCVGPNVTLIIQNNINASGAVTFNVEGTLQFNQAVNFNANLDMTIAEGGVFQTGSSGTVDFNIAGSGVNRILNSGEVKVGVLTFSSGSSTNTIDNSGTFTISRNINISGDTEFRNQKDIYVGASFNCNATSVYVNCGVIETATGFNLGGGRVVNTGSFISNNGSIDFGSSTARFENYGIV
;
A
#
# COMPACT_ATOMS: atom_id res chain seq x y z
N MET A 1 -10.96 39.31 17.52
CA MET A 1 -10.07 39.29 16.35
C MET A 1 -9.49 37.89 16.28
N PHE A 2 -10.16 37.00 15.54
CA PHE A 2 -9.76 35.59 15.43
C PHE A 2 -8.74 35.44 14.31
N LEU A 3 -7.61 34.85 14.67
CA LEU A 3 -6.47 34.52 13.82
C LEU A 3 -6.90 33.37 12.89
N PHE A 4 -7.06 33.64 11.59
CA PHE A 4 -7.21 32.57 10.59
C PHE A 4 -5.82 32.03 10.23
N LEU A 5 -5.60 30.75 10.53
CA LEU A 5 -4.41 30.02 10.15
C LEU A 5 -4.53 29.62 8.66
N ASN A 6 -3.50 29.99 7.89
CA ASN A 6 -3.39 29.77 6.45
C ASN A 6 -3.34 28.27 6.11
N LEU A 7 -4.29 27.79 5.28
CA LEU A 7 -4.13 26.54 4.55
C LEU A 7 -3.50 26.86 3.20
N LEU A 8 -2.16 26.75 3.15
CA LEU A 8 -1.40 26.84 1.92
C LEU A 8 -1.56 25.50 1.18
N ALA A 9 -2.51 25.43 0.26
CA ALA A 9 -2.59 24.34 -0.70
C ALA A 9 -1.45 24.49 -1.73
N LEU A 10 -0.27 23.97 -1.38
CA LEU A 10 0.79 23.73 -2.35
C LEU A 10 0.37 22.54 -3.22
N GLY A 11 -0.39 22.83 -4.27
CA GLY A 11 -0.56 21.93 -5.40
C GLY A 11 0.75 21.88 -6.18
N VAL A 12 1.72 21.10 -5.69
CA VAL A 12 2.79 20.59 -6.53
C VAL A 12 2.19 19.45 -7.33
N ASN A 13 1.69 19.77 -8.53
CA ASN A 13 1.54 18.79 -9.60
C ASN A 13 2.93 18.43 -10.13
N ASP A 14 3.83 17.98 -9.25
CA ASP A 14 5.00 17.24 -9.73
C ASP A 14 4.43 15.97 -10.33
N THR A 15 4.46 15.92 -11.65
CA THR A 15 4.12 14.76 -12.46
C THR A 15 4.78 13.54 -11.84
N LEU A 16 3.98 12.65 -11.23
CA LEU A 16 4.36 11.37 -10.60
C LEU A 16 5.00 10.35 -11.58
N TYR A 17 5.46 10.79 -12.76
CA TYR A 17 5.94 10.00 -13.90
C TYR A 17 7.47 9.93 -14.04
N ALA A 18 8.23 10.39 -13.04
CA ALA A 18 9.70 10.36 -13.03
C ALA A 18 10.27 9.44 -11.91
N GLN A 19 9.51 8.46 -11.43
CA GLN A 19 9.89 7.69 -10.26
C GLN A 19 11.03 6.70 -10.54
N CYS A 20 11.24 6.32 -11.80
CA CYS A 20 12.36 5.47 -12.20
C CYS A 20 13.63 6.24 -12.59
N ASP A 21 13.71 7.56 -12.43
CA ASP A 21 14.93 8.32 -12.74
C ASP A 21 16.06 8.03 -11.73
N GLY A 22 17.29 7.89 -12.24
CA GLY A 22 18.46 7.54 -11.42
C GLY A 22 18.47 6.10 -10.88
N TYR A 23 17.79 5.17 -11.55
CA TYR A 23 17.89 3.73 -11.32
C TYR A 23 18.70 3.07 -12.44
N ASP A 24 19.45 2.02 -12.10
CA ASP A 24 20.24 1.26 -13.07
C ASP A 24 19.36 0.21 -13.78
N GLU A 25 19.37 0.21 -15.10
CA GLU A 25 18.59 -0.75 -15.87
C GLU A 25 19.07 -2.18 -15.65
N VAL A 26 18.13 -3.09 -15.38
CA VAL A 26 18.43 -4.51 -15.17
C VAL A 26 18.15 -5.29 -16.45
N SER A 27 19.10 -6.14 -16.84
CA SER A 27 18.97 -7.04 -18.00
C SER A 27 18.44 -8.43 -17.64
N VAL A 28 18.19 -8.72 -16.36
CA VAL A 28 17.66 -10.01 -15.92
C VAL A 28 16.21 -10.18 -16.37
N THR A 29 15.92 -11.33 -16.97
CA THR A 29 14.58 -11.65 -17.47
C THR A 29 13.94 -12.84 -16.75
N SER A 30 14.74 -13.69 -16.11
CA SER A 30 14.26 -14.85 -15.34
C SER A 30 15.27 -15.39 -14.33
N GLY A 31 14.82 -16.34 -13.50
CA GLY A 31 15.63 -17.05 -12.51
C GLY A 31 15.61 -16.39 -11.13
N ASN A 32 16.36 -16.96 -10.20
CA ASN A 32 16.51 -16.40 -8.86
C ASN A 32 17.37 -15.14 -8.91
N TYR A 33 17.03 -14.13 -8.11
CA TYR A 33 17.73 -12.85 -8.15
C TYR A 33 17.94 -12.25 -6.75
N THR A 34 19.12 -11.68 -6.52
CA THR A 34 19.41 -10.92 -5.30
C THR A 34 19.63 -9.48 -5.68
N PHE A 35 18.73 -8.61 -5.23
CA PHE A 35 18.93 -7.18 -5.28
C PHE A 35 19.90 -6.79 -4.14
N GLN A 36 21.02 -6.19 -4.51
CA GLN A 36 22.12 -5.93 -3.59
C GLN A 36 21.82 -4.72 -2.69
N SER A 37 22.52 -4.67 -1.55
CA SER A 37 22.33 -3.64 -0.55
C SER A 37 22.67 -2.26 -1.09
N GLY A 38 21.78 -1.28 -0.87
CA GLY A 38 21.96 0.11 -1.29
C GLY A 38 21.82 0.39 -2.79
N GLU A 39 21.59 -0.64 -3.60
CA GLU A 39 21.52 -0.51 -5.07
C GLU A 39 20.10 -0.20 -5.56
N ARG A 40 20.01 0.44 -6.73
CA ARG A 40 18.78 0.94 -7.35
C ARG A 40 18.57 0.29 -8.71
N TYR A 41 17.51 -0.49 -8.88
CA TYR A 41 17.26 -1.32 -10.06
C TYR A 41 16.01 -0.89 -10.83
N ALA A 42 16.11 -0.75 -12.15
CA ALA A 42 15.00 -0.38 -13.02
C ALA A 42 14.69 -1.47 -14.06
N PHE A 43 13.43 -1.89 -14.11
CA PHE A 43 12.88 -2.71 -15.19
C PHE A 43 12.13 -1.79 -16.16
N LYS A 44 12.81 -1.32 -17.22
CA LYS A 44 12.28 -0.35 -18.21
C LYS A 44 12.18 -0.88 -19.65
N SER A 45 12.57 -2.14 -19.88
CA SER A 45 12.74 -2.64 -21.26
C SER A 45 11.41 -2.76 -22.02
N ALA A 46 11.43 -2.37 -23.29
CA ALA A 46 10.36 -2.67 -24.24
C ALA A 46 10.30 -4.16 -24.63
N THR A 47 11.36 -4.94 -24.37
CA THR A 47 11.39 -6.38 -24.67
C THR A 47 12.39 -7.13 -23.76
N PRO A 48 11.95 -8.15 -23.00
CA PRO A 48 10.57 -8.53 -22.77
C PRO A 48 9.84 -7.50 -21.89
N THR A 49 8.56 -7.26 -22.15
CA THR A 49 7.70 -6.44 -21.28
C THR A 49 7.23 -7.19 -20.04
N THR A 50 7.46 -8.50 -19.95
CA THR A 50 7.18 -9.33 -18.78
C THR A 50 8.46 -10.01 -18.32
N ILE A 51 8.88 -9.69 -17.10
CA ILE A 51 10.02 -10.27 -16.41
C ILE A 51 9.49 -11.17 -15.30
N ILE A 52 10.00 -12.39 -15.21
CA ILE A 52 9.52 -13.37 -14.25
C ILE A 52 10.68 -13.93 -13.44
N LEU A 53 10.85 -13.45 -12.22
CA LEU A 53 11.86 -13.92 -11.28
C LEU A 53 11.33 -15.08 -10.43
N GLY A 54 12.24 -15.98 -10.06
CA GLY A 54 11.98 -17.10 -9.15
C GLY A 54 12.00 -16.64 -7.69
N ASP A 55 12.94 -17.17 -6.91
CA ASP A 55 13.21 -16.66 -5.56
C ASP A 55 13.93 -15.31 -5.64
N VAL A 56 13.50 -14.38 -4.80
CA VAL A 56 14.08 -13.05 -4.71
C VAL A 56 14.55 -12.75 -3.29
N ASN A 57 15.74 -12.16 -3.19
CA ASN A 57 16.25 -11.58 -1.96
C ASN A 57 16.47 -10.07 -2.13
N PHE A 58 15.78 -9.26 -1.34
CA PHE A 58 15.97 -7.82 -1.22
C PHE A 58 16.87 -7.55 -0.01
N GLN A 59 18.10 -7.14 -0.27
CA GLN A 59 19.02 -6.71 0.79
C GLN A 59 18.66 -5.30 1.29
N ASN A 60 19.24 -4.92 2.42
CA ASN A 60 18.96 -3.63 3.05
C ASN A 60 19.28 -2.46 2.10
N GLY A 61 18.34 -1.53 1.99
CA GLY A 61 18.49 -0.31 1.20
C GLY A 61 18.30 -0.49 -0.30
N THR A 62 17.84 -1.66 -0.76
CA THR A 62 17.49 -1.86 -2.17
C THR A 62 16.32 -0.94 -2.56
N ALA A 63 16.40 -0.36 -3.75
CA ALA A 63 15.25 0.24 -4.43
C ALA A 63 14.98 -0.44 -5.77
N VAL A 64 13.72 -0.70 -6.10
CA VAL A 64 13.30 -1.28 -7.37
C VAL A 64 12.25 -0.41 -8.03
N CYS A 65 12.45 -0.11 -9.32
CA CYS A 65 11.47 0.55 -10.15
C CYS A 65 10.95 -0.39 -11.25
N VAL A 66 9.64 -0.48 -11.38
CA VAL A 66 8.97 -1.14 -12.50
C VAL A 66 8.41 -0.06 -13.41
N GLY A 67 9.05 0.15 -14.56
CA GLY A 67 8.70 1.21 -15.50
C GLY A 67 7.37 0.97 -16.21
N PRO A 68 6.85 1.98 -16.94
CA PRO A 68 5.57 1.91 -17.61
C PRO A 68 5.53 0.75 -18.62
N ASN A 69 4.38 0.07 -18.74
CA ASN A 69 4.17 -1.07 -19.63
C ASN A 69 5.08 -2.29 -19.37
N VAL A 70 5.80 -2.32 -18.24
CA VAL A 70 6.58 -3.49 -17.79
C VAL A 70 5.84 -4.22 -16.69
N THR A 71 5.84 -5.55 -16.73
CA THR A 71 5.32 -6.42 -15.68
C THR A 71 6.48 -7.18 -15.04
N LEU A 72 6.72 -6.95 -13.74
CA LEU A 72 7.65 -7.73 -12.94
C LEU A 72 6.85 -8.70 -12.06
N ILE A 73 7.04 -10.00 -12.29
CA ILE A 73 6.43 -11.07 -11.50
C ILE A 73 7.52 -11.73 -10.66
N ILE A 74 7.29 -11.85 -9.35
CA ILE A 74 8.10 -12.68 -8.46
C ILE A 74 7.27 -13.92 -8.10
N GLN A 75 7.70 -15.08 -8.58
CA GLN A 75 6.93 -16.32 -8.51
C GLN A 75 6.98 -16.99 -7.15
N ASN A 76 8.19 -17.06 -6.57
CA ASN A 76 8.48 -17.92 -5.43
C ASN A 76 8.80 -17.05 -4.20
N ASN A 77 9.80 -17.45 -3.41
CA ASN A 77 10.06 -16.87 -2.12
C ASN A 77 10.56 -15.43 -2.22
N ILE A 78 10.02 -14.56 -1.38
CA ILE A 78 10.51 -13.19 -1.18
C ILE A 78 11.13 -13.12 0.20
N ASN A 79 12.44 -12.90 0.23
CA ASN A 79 13.19 -12.56 1.43
C ASN A 79 13.52 -11.07 1.38
N ALA A 80 13.24 -10.34 2.45
CA ALA A 80 13.54 -8.92 2.54
C ALA A 80 14.07 -8.62 3.95
N SER A 81 15.00 -7.67 4.04
CA SER A 81 15.54 -7.21 5.33
C SER A 81 15.90 -5.73 5.27
N GLY A 82 15.90 -5.06 6.44
CA GLY A 82 16.24 -3.64 6.51
C GLY A 82 15.15 -2.75 5.90
N ALA A 83 15.51 -1.87 4.98
CA ALA A 83 14.58 -1.04 4.22
C ALA A 83 14.55 -1.42 2.74
N VAL A 84 13.36 -1.45 2.12
CA VAL A 84 13.19 -1.72 0.69
C VAL A 84 12.20 -0.73 0.09
N THR A 85 12.58 -0.15 -1.05
CA THR A 85 11.76 0.80 -1.80
C THR A 85 11.23 0.20 -3.10
N PHE A 86 9.96 0.43 -3.41
CA PHE A 86 9.36 0.12 -4.71
C PHE A 86 8.73 1.35 -5.34
N ASN A 87 9.07 1.60 -6.60
CA ASN A 87 8.40 2.57 -7.46
C ASN A 87 7.72 1.81 -8.60
N VAL A 88 6.39 1.94 -8.73
CA VAL A 88 5.59 1.09 -9.61
C VAL A 88 4.83 1.97 -10.59
N GLU A 89 5.37 2.08 -11.80
CA GLU A 89 4.73 2.75 -12.96
C GLU A 89 4.13 1.73 -13.94
N GLY A 90 4.64 0.49 -13.93
CA GLY A 90 4.08 -0.68 -14.61
C GLY A 90 3.29 -1.59 -13.68
N THR A 91 3.54 -2.90 -13.72
CA THR A 91 2.90 -3.89 -12.84
C THR A 91 3.94 -4.63 -11.99
N LEU A 92 3.82 -4.53 -10.67
CA LEU A 92 4.56 -5.36 -9.72
C LEU A 92 3.64 -6.43 -9.15
N GLN A 93 3.98 -7.70 -9.35
CA GLN A 93 3.19 -8.83 -8.91
C GLN A 93 4.00 -9.80 -8.03
N PHE A 94 3.52 -10.03 -6.81
CA PHE A 94 4.02 -11.12 -5.97
C PHE A 94 3.06 -12.31 -6.06
N ASN A 95 3.49 -13.44 -6.59
CA ASN A 95 2.57 -14.51 -6.99
C ASN A 95 2.10 -15.43 -5.85
N GLN A 96 2.64 -15.24 -4.65
CA GLN A 96 2.36 -16.02 -3.46
C GLN A 96 2.06 -15.12 -2.26
N ALA A 97 1.59 -15.72 -1.16
CA ALA A 97 1.43 -14.99 0.09
C ALA A 97 2.80 -14.52 0.58
N VAL A 98 2.89 -13.25 0.95
CA VAL A 98 4.17 -12.63 1.32
C VAL A 98 4.12 -12.19 2.77
N ASN A 99 5.13 -12.62 3.52
CA ASN A 99 5.51 -11.96 4.77
C ASN A 99 6.74 -11.10 4.51
N PHE A 100 6.53 -9.81 4.29
CA PHE A 100 7.56 -8.85 3.94
C PHE A 100 8.29 -8.36 5.20
N ASN A 101 9.36 -9.06 5.57
CA ASN A 101 10.13 -8.83 6.80
C ASN A 101 11.13 -7.65 6.70
N ALA A 102 10.71 -6.54 6.08
CA ALA A 102 11.49 -5.31 5.95
C ALA A 102 10.57 -4.09 6.06
N ASN A 103 11.17 -2.94 6.36
CA ASN A 103 10.50 -1.66 6.26
C ASN A 103 10.22 -1.37 4.79
N LEU A 104 8.95 -1.14 4.46
CA LEU A 104 8.48 -0.97 3.09
C LEU A 104 8.23 0.50 2.77
N ASP A 105 8.81 1.02 1.69
CA ASP A 105 8.39 2.28 1.09
C ASP A 105 7.94 2.03 -0.35
N MET A 106 6.64 2.09 -0.62
CA MET A 106 6.07 1.79 -1.93
C MET A 106 5.33 3.00 -2.48
N THR A 107 5.70 3.41 -3.68
CA THR A 107 4.95 4.37 -4.48
C THR A 107 4.39 3.69 -5.73
N ILE A 108 3.08 3.80 -5.93
CA ILE A 108 2.37 3.31 -7.11
C ILE A 108 1.89 4.54 -7.88
N ALA A 109 2.46 4.76 -9.07
CA ALA A 109 2.09 5.87 -9.94
C ALA A 109 0.70 5.65 -10.57
N GLU A 110 0.15 6.71 -11.15
CA GLU A 110 -1.05 6.58 -11.99
C GLU A 110 -0.77 5.60 -13.15
N GLY A 111 -1.70 4.66 -13.39
CA GLY A 111 -1.52 3.56 -14.35
C GLY A 111 -0.66 2.39 -13.82
N GLY A 112 0.06 2.59 -12.72
CA GLY A 112 0.81 1.54 -12.03
C GLY A 112 -0.12 0.58 -11.28
N VAL A 113 0.29 -0.69 -11.18
CA VAL A 113 -0.46 -1.75 -10.50
C VAL A 113 0.47 -2.51 -9.56
N PHE A 114 0.15 -2.54 -8.27
CA PHE A 114 0.70 -3.52 -7.34
C PHE A 114 -0.36 -4.57 -7.02
N GLN A 115 -0.01 -5.85 -7.17
CA GLN A 115 -0.93 -6.93 -6.83
C GLN A 115 -0.26 -8.17 -6.23
N THR A 116 -1.00 -8.88 -5.38
CA THR A 116 -0.58 -10.19 -4.85
C THR A 116 -1.45 -11.32 -5.40
N GLY A 117 -0.81 -12.33 -5.99
CA GLY A 117 -1.43 -13.29 -6.89
C GLY A 117 -1.77 -12.67 -8.26
N SER A 118 -2.25 -13.48 -9.18
CA SER A 118 -2.66 -13.02 -10.52
C SER A 118 -3.93 -12.16 -10.54
N SER A 119 -4.73 -12.22 -9.47
CA SER A 119 -6.02 -11.53 -9.33
C SER A 119 -6.08 -10.61 -8.11
N GLY A 120 -4.99 -10.45 -7.36
CA GLY A 120 -5.00 -9.60 -6.16
C GLY A 120 -5.78 -10.18 -4.98
N THR A 121 -5.81 -11.50 -4.82
CA THR A 121 -6.58 -12.19 -3.76
C THR A 121 -5.69 -12.87 -2.71
N VAL A 122 -4.38 -12.77 -2.87
CA VAL A 122 -3.38 -13.43 -2.03
C VAL A 122 -2.88 -12.49 -0.93
N ASP A 123 -2.54 -13.00 0.25
CA ASP A 123 -2.26 -12.13 1.40
C ASP A 123 -0.93 -11.38 1.29
N PHE A 124 -0.95 -10.13 1.76
CA PHE A 124 0.21 -9.26 1.86
C PHE A 124 0.39 -8.82 3.32
N ASN A 125 1.40 -9.38 3.98
CA ASN A 125 1.78 -9.03 5.34
C ASN A 125 3.05 -8.18 5.34
N ILE A 126 3.00 -7.00 5.94
CA ILE A 126 4.12 -6.08 6.13
C ILE A 126 4.55 -6.20 7.60
N ALA A 127 5.75 -6.76 7.80
CA ALA A 127 6.29 -7.06 9.12
C ALA A 127 7.46 -6.13 9.52
N GLY A 128 7.80 -5.14 8.69
CA GLY A 128 8.76 -4.09 9.03
C GLY A 128 8.39 -3.37 10.33
N SER A 129 9.33 -3.31 11.26
CA SER A 129 9.11 -2.76 12.61
C SER A 129 9.36 -1.26 12.75
N GLY A 130 9.90 -0.62 11.71
CA GLY A 130 10.13 0.81 11.63
C GLY A 130 9.02 1.54 10.87
N VAL A 131 9.41 2.39 9.93
CA VAL A 131 8.46 3.16 9.10
C VAL A 131 8.07 2.34 7.87
N ASN A 132 6.77 2.20 7.63
CA ASN A 132 6.24 1.65 6.39
C ASN A 132 5.34 2.69 5.70
N ARG A 133 5.47 2.83 4.38
CA ARG A 133 4.72 3.80 3.58
C ARG A 133 4.17 3.14 2.32
N ILE A 134 2.91 3.43 2.02
CA ILE A 134 2.29 3.15 0.72
C ILE A 134 1.68 4.46 0.21
N LEU A 135 2.21 4.98 -0.90
CA LEU A 135 1.63 6.09 -1.65
C LEU A 135 1.02 5.52 -2.94
N ASN A 136 -0.31 5.48 -3.01
CA ASN A 136 -1.03 4.90 -4.13
C ASN A 136 -1.76 5.96 -4.95
N SER A 137 -1.33 6.19 -6.20
CA SER A 137 -2.10 6.92 -7.22
C SER A 137 -2.62 6.01 -8.35
N GLY A 138 -2.23 4.74 -8.37
CA GLY A 138 -2.65 3.73 -9.33
C GLY A 138 -3.63 2.73 -8.72
N GLU A 139 -3.33 1.44 -8.89
CA GLU A 139 -4.15 0.35 -8.38
C GLU A 139 -3.35 -0.56 -7.43
N VAL A 140 -3.92 -0.83 -6.25
CA VAL A 140 -3.42 -1.86 -5.34
C VAL A 140 -4.49 -2.94 -5.18
N LYS A 141 -4.12 -4.22 -5.39
CA LYS A 141 -5.03 -5.36 -5.21
C LYS A 141 -4.42 -6.47 -4.36
N VAL A 142 -5.01 -6.75 -3.20
CA VAL A 142 -4.50 -7.76 -2.26
C VAL A 142 -5.59 -8.60 -1.60
N GLY A 143 -5.18 -9.76 -1.08
CA GLY A 143 -6.01 -10.69 -0.32
C GLY A 143 -6.48 -10.10 1.00
N VAL A 144 -5.67 -10.33 2.02
CA VAL A 144 -5.64 -9.61 3.28
C VAL A 144 -4.45 -8.66 3.27
N LEU A 145 -4.66 -7.40 3.65
CA LEU A 145 -3.58 -6.46 3.93
C LEU A 145 -3.32 -6.48 5.44
N THR A 146 -2.09 -6.83 5.86
CA THR A 146 -1.74 -6.83 7.28
C THR A 146 -0.50 -6.00 7.55
N PHE A 147 -0.58 -5.12 8.55
CA PHE A 147 0.58 -4.53 9.20
C PHE A 147 0.76 -5.25 10.54
N SER A 148 1.78 -6.09 10.67
CA SER A 148 1.87 -7.04 11.79
C SER A 148 2.74 -6.58 12.96
N SER A 149 3.60 -5.57 12.77
CA SER A 149 4.45 -5.09 13.85
C SER A 149 3.71 -4.14 14.79
N GLY A 150 3.75 -4.40 16.09
CA GLY A 150 3.19 -3.48 17.09
C GLY A 150 4.01 -2.20 17.30
N SER A 151 5.27 -2.17 16.84
CA SER A 151 6.17 -1.03 16.99
C SER A 151 6.30 -0.17 15.73
N SER A 152 5.65 -0.56 14.63
CA SER A 152 5.78 0.16 13.36
C SER A 152 5.02 1.48 13.36
N THR A 153 5.48 2.41 12.53
CA THR A 153 4.72 3.57 12.09
C THR A 153 4.35 3.38 10.63
N ASN A 154 3.06 3.33 10.32
CA ASN A 154 2.55 3.04 8.99
C ASN A 154 1.81 4.26 8.43
N THR A 155 2.09 4.63 7.19
CA THR A 155 1.36 5.67 6.49
C THR A 155 0.86 5.16 5.14
N ILE A 156 -0.44 5.26 4.92
CA ILE A 156 -1.07 4.91 3.66
C ILE A 156 -1.76 6.15 3.10
N ASP A 157 -1.35 6.56 1.91
CA ASP A 157 -1.93 7.66 1.15
C ASP A 157 -2.57 7.09 -0.11
N ASN A 158 -3.91 7.05 -0.16
CA ASN A 158 -4.65 6.56 -1.31
C ASN A 158 -5.30 7.70 -2.10
N SER A 159 -4.73 7.99 -3.27
CA SER A 159 -5.28 8.83 -4.35
C SER A 159 -5.56 8.01 -5.62
N GLY A 160 -5.58 6.67 -5.50
CA GLY A 160 -5.89 5.69 -6.55
C GLY A 160 -7.03 4.76 -6.14
N THR A 161 -6.99 3.51 -6.59
CA THR A 161 -7.92 2.45 -6.15
C THR A 161 -7.20 1.45 -5.27
N PHE A 162 -7.77 1.13 -4.12
CA PHE A 162 -7.29 0.08 -3.22
C PHE A 162 -8.35 -1.01 -3.09
N THR A 163 -8.07 -2.22 -3.57
CA THR A 163 -8.98 -3.37 -3.49
C THR A 163 -8.38 -4.43 -2.57
N ILE A 164 -9.03 -4.66 -1.44
CA ILE A 164 -8.70 -5.73 -0.50
C ILE A 164 -9.84 -6.74 -0.56
N SER A 165 -9.58 -7.93 -1.11
CA SER A 165 -10.63 -8.94 -1.29
C SER A 165 -11.21 -9.48 0.02
N ARG A 166 -10.48 -9.35 1.14
CA ARG A 166 -10.90 -9.79 2.47
C ARG A 166 -10.70 -8.67 3.49
N ASN A 167 -9.75 -8.80 4.41
CA ASN A 167 -9.62 -7.93 5.58
C ASN A 167 -8.42 -6.99 5.49
N ILE A 168 -8.53 -5.85 6.18
CA ILE A 168 -7.37 -5.07 6.60
C ILE A 168 -7.15 -5.32 8.10
N ASN A 169 -5.92 -5.67 8.49
CA ASN A 169 -5.53 -5.91 9.88
C ASN A 169 -4.35 -5.01 10.26
N ILE A 170 -4.50 -4.22 11.34
CA ILE A 170 -3.54 -3.16 11.65
C ILE A 170 -2.97 -3.30 13.06
N SER A 171 -1.65 -3.40 13.12
CA SER A 171 -0.82 -3.23 14.32
C SER A 171 0.08 -2.01 14.18
N GLY A 172 0.55 -1.46 15.30
CA GLY A 172 1.39 -0.27 15.32
C GLY A 172 0.60 1.02 15.11
N ASP A 173 1.33 2.13 15.10
CA ASP A 173 0.79 3.46 14.84
C ASP A 173 0.51 3.59 13.35
N THR A 174 -0.72 3.90 12.95
CA THR A 174 -1.12 3.84 11.54
C THR A 174 -2.01 5.00 11.16
N GLU A 175 -1.58 5.76 10.16
CA GLU A 175 -2.39 6.78 9.51
C GLU A 175 -2.76 6.31 8.11
N PHE A 176 -4.06 6.29 7.81
CA PHE A 176 -4.57 5.91 6.50
C PHE A 176 -5.45 7.03 5.96
N ARG A 177 -5.05 7.64 4.86
CA ARG A 177 -5.74 8.77 4.22
C ARG A 177 -6.26 8.36 2.86
N ASN A 178 -7.57 8.43 2.68
CA ASN A 178 -8.25 8.08 1.45
C ASN A 178 -8.83 9.32 0.76
N GLN A 179 -8.50 9.50 -0.51
CA GLN A 179 -9.03 10.57 -1.37
C GLN A 179 -9.82 10.02 -2.57
N LYS A 180 -9.75 8.71 -2.85
CA LYS A 180 -10.47 8.03 -3.92
C LYS A 180 -11.12 6.75 -3.39
N ASP A 181 -10.91 5.59 -4.01
CA ASP A 181 -11.73 4.41 -3.77
C ASP A 181 -10.97 3.36 -2.98
N ILE A 182 -11.63 2.83 -1.94
CA ILE A 182 -11.19 1.66 -1.19
C ILE A 182 -12.34 0.66 -1.13
N TYR A 183 -12.07 -0.56 -1.57
CA TYR A 183 -13.00 -1.69 -1.49
C TYR A 183 -12.44 -2.74 -0.55
N VAL A 184 -13.21 -3.13 0.47
CA VAL A 184 -12.85 -4.17 1.43
C VAL A 184 -13.90 -5.26 1.41
N GLY A 185 -13.54 -6.44 0.92
CA GLY A 185 -14.47 -7.56 0.73
C GLY A 185 -14.91 -8.25 2.02
N ALA A 186 -14.35 -7.87 3.17
CA ALA A 186 -14.81 -8.25 4.50
C ALA A 186 -14.74 -7.05 5.46
N SER A 187 -13.96 -7.13 6.54
CA SER A 187 -13.90 -6.10 7.57
C SER A 187 -12.61 -5.28 7.54
N PHE A 188 -12.75 -4.03 7.97
CA PHE A 188 -11.63 -3.18 8.31
C PHE A 188 -11.40 -3.24 9.82
N ASN A 189 -10.23 -3.73 10.26
CA ASN A 189 -9.92 -3.91 11.69
C ASN A 189 -8.85 -2.91 12.17
N CYS A 190 -9.27 -2.00 13.03
CA CYS A 190 -8.44 -0.93 13.58
C CYS A 190 -7.88 -1.28 14.97
N ASN A 191 -6.83 -0.56 15.40
CA ASN A 191 -6.32 -0.61 16.76
C ASN A 191 -6.42 0.76 17.46
N ALA A 192 -6.01 0.83 18.73
CA ALA A 192 -6.09 2.04 19.55
C ALA A 192 -5.30 3.26 19.02
N THR A 193 -4.26 3.04 18.23
CA THR A 193 -3.38 4.07 17.67
C THR A 193 -3.68 4.39 16.21
N SER A 194 -4.71 3.77 15.63
CA SER A 194 -5.02 3.98 14.22
C SER A 194 -5.83 5.26 13.98
N VAL A 195 -5.49 6.01 12.93
CA VAL A 195 -6.25 7.15 12.42
C VAL A 195 -6.61 6.92 10.95
N TYR A 196 -7.89 6.96 10.64
CA TYR A 196 -8.42 6.87 9.27
C TYR A 196 -9.07 8.18 8.89
N VAL A 197 -8.68 8.75 7.77
CA VAL A 197 -9.32 9.94 7.19
C VAL A 197 -9.86 9.55 5.82
N ASN A 198 -11.17 9.58 5.66
CA ASN A 198 -11.84 9.30 4.40
C ASN A 198 -12.42 10.57 3.80
N CYS A 199 -11.84 11.02 2.70
CA CYS A 199 -12.36 12.08 1.83
C CYS A 199 -12.93 11.53 0.51
N GLY A 200 -12.72 10.24 0.21
CA GLY A 200 -13.20 9.56 -0.99
C GLY A 200 -14.34 8.59 -0.70
N VAL A 201 -14.33 7.42 -1.34
CA VAL A 201 -15.27 6.33 -1.10
C VAL A 201 -14.56 5.18 -0.40
N ILE A 202 -15.14 4.72 0.71
CA ILE A 202 -14.81 3.43 1.33
C ILE A 202 -16.06 2.57 1.23
N GLU A 203 -15.94 1.42 0.60
CA GLU A 203 -16.97 0.40 0.57
C GLU A 203 -16.47 -0.87 1.25
N THR A 204 -17.27 -1.38 2.18
CA THR A 204 -16.98 -2.63 2.89
C THR A 204 -18.13 -3.59 2.77
N ALA A 205 -17.83 -4.88 2.63
CA ALA A 205 -18.86 -5.91 2.60
C ALA A 205 -19.52 -6.10 3.97
N THR A 206 -18.72 -6.11 5.04
CA THR A 206 -19.18 -6.45 6.40
C THR A 206 -18.92 -5.37 7.45
N GLY A 207 -18.55 -4.16 7.05
CA GLY A 207 -18.39 -3.02 7.97
C GLY A 207 -17.00 -2.88 8.61
N PHE A 208 -16.94 -2.12 9.71
CA PHE A 208 -15.71 -1.76 10.40
C PHE A 208 -15.72 -2.29 11.83
N ASN A 209 -14.56 -2.76 12.29
CA ASN A 209 -14.31 -3.01 13.70
C ASN A 209 -13.31 -1.97 14.23
N LEU A 210 -13.84 -0.99 14.95
CA LEU A 210 -13.05 0.01 15.66
C LEU A 210 -12.62 -0.58 17.01
N GLY A 211 -11.56 -1.39 17.00
CA GLY A 211 -10.88 -1.87 18.22
C GLY A 211 -10.19 -0.76 19.04
N GLY A 212 -10.61 0.50 18.86
CA GLY A 212 -9.96 1.74 19.28
C GLY A 212 -9.76 2.69 18.09
N GLY A 213 -8.96 3.73 18.30
CA GLY A 213 -8.55 4.65 17.24
C GLY A 213 -9.65 5.64 16.83
N ARG A 214 -9.41 6.30 15.69
CA ARG A 214 -10.27 7.37 15.18
C ARG A 214 -10.51 7.22 13.68
N VAL A 215 -11.77 7.31 13.27
CA VAL A 215 -12.17 7.49 11.87
C VAL A 215 -12.76 8.89 11.72
N VAL A 216 -12.32 9.62 10.71
CA VAL A 216 -12.87 10.90 10.27
C VAL A 216 -13.37 10.73 8.85
N ASN A 217 -14.68 10.77 8.65
CA ASN A 217 -15.31 10.61 7.35
C ASN A 217 -15.87 11.95 6.86
N THR A 218 -15.35 12.45 5.74
CA THR A 218 -15.90 13.59 4.99
C THR A 218 -16.41 13.17 3.62
N GLY A 219 -16.04 11.97 3.14
CA GLY A 219 -16.49 11.38 1.89
C GLY A 219 -17.71 10.47 2.05
N SER A 220 -17.72 9.37 1.31
CA SER A 220 -18.73 8.31 1.41
C SER A 220 -18.15 7.07 2.06
N PHE A 221 -18.87 6.56 3.04
CA PHE A 221 -18.59 5.29 3.68
C PHE A 221 -19.81 4.39 3.46
N ILE A 222 -19.61 3.21 2.90
CA ILE A 222 -20.69 2.30 2.53
C ILE A 222 -20.40 0.96 3.21
N SER A 223 -21.33 0.51 4.06
CA SER A 223 -21.31 -0.81 4.67
C SER A 223 -22.49 -1.60 4.13
N ASN A 224 -22.21 -2.57 3.24
CA ASN A 224 -23.28 -3.26 2.50
C ASN A 224 -24.14 -4.17 3.38
N ASN A 225 -23.52 -5.10 4.10
CA ASN A 225 -24.21 -6.12 4.90
C ASN A 225 -23.71 -6.18 6.35
N GLY A 226 -23.08 -5.11 6.84
CA GLY A 226 -22.42 -5.10 8.14
C GLY A 226 -22.67 -3.86 8.98
N SER A 227 -22.09 -3.86 10.17
CA SER A 227 -22.18 -2.76 11.15
C SER A 227 -20.84 -2.07 11.35
N ILE A 228 -20.88 -0.84 11.87
CA ILE A 228 -19.71 -0.21 12.48
C ILE A 228 -19.71 -0.62 13.95
N ASP A 229 -18.76 -1.47 14.32
CA ASP A 229 -18.56 -1.93 15.69
C ASP A 229 -17.58 -1.00 16.43
N PHE A 230 -18.00 -0.49 17.58
CA PHE A 230 -17.19 0.33 18.48
C PHE A 230 -16.63 -0.55 19.60
N GLY A 231 -15.72 -1.46 19.24
CA GLY A 231 -15.14 -2.47 20.13
C GLY A 231 -14.31 -1.95 21.31
N SER A 232 -14.18 -0.63 21.47
CA SER A 232 -13.47 0.02 22.58
C SER A 232 -14.15 1.33 22.98
N SER A 233 -14.08 1.68 24.28
CA SER A 233 -14.54 2.99 24.79
C SER A 233 -13.73 4.19 24.23
N THR A 234 -12.54 3.93 23.69
CA THR A 234 -11.69 4.93 23.03
C THR A 234 -11.95 5.07 21.54
N ALA A 235 -12.75 4.19 20.93
CA ALA A 235 -13.11 4.29 19.52
C ALA A 235 -13.87 5.59 19.23
N ARG A 236 -13.52 6.26 18.13
CA ARG A 236 -14.17 7.49 17.67
C ARG A 236 -14.49 7.38 16.19
N PHE A 237 -15.73 7.69 15.82
CA PHE A 237 -16.15 7.86 14.43
C PHE A 237 -16.77 9.24 14.28
N GLU A 238 -16.09 10.11 13.56
CA GLU A 238 -16.52 11.47 13.30
C GLU A 238 -17.00 11.55 11.86
N ASN A 239 -18.32 11.65 11.70
CA ASN A 239 -18.93 11.73 10.39
C ASN A 239 -19.32 13.17 10.02
N TYR A 240 -18.83 13.62 8.88
CA TYR A 240 -19.18 14.86 8.21
C TYR A 240 -19.59 14.61 6.74
N GLY A 241 -19.68 13.34 6.33
CA GLY A 241 -20.04 12.90 4.98
C GLY A 241 -21.23 11.92 4.98
N ILE A 242 -21.23 11.00 4.02
CA ILE A 242 -22.26 9.97 3.85
C ILE A 242 -21.81 8.68 4.54
N VAL A 243 -22.73 8.04 5.28
CA VAL A 243 -22.58 6.71 5.91
C VAL A 243 -23.85 5.92 5.64
#